data_AF-A0A920HL09-F1
#
_entry.id   AF-A0A920HL09-F1
#
_cell.length_a   1.000
_cell.length_b   1.000
_cell.length_c   1.000
_cell.angle_alpha   90.00
_cell.angle_beta   90.00
_cell.angle_gamma   90.00
#
_symmetry.space_group_name_H-M   'P 1'
#
loop_
_entity.id
_entity.type
_entity.pdbx_description
1 polymer ?
#
loop_
_entity_poly.entity_id
_entity_poly.type
_entity_poly.pdbx_seq_one_letter_code
_entity_poly.pdbx_strand_id
1 'polypeptide(L)'
;MLIGKDTRVSGYMLESALQAGFIASGVNVRLLGPLPTPGVAYLTKSLRDQFGIVISASHNLFHDNGIKIFSEDGVKISKRF
;
A
#
# COMPACT_ATOMS: atom_id res chain seq x y z
N MET A 1 0.55 7.49 -6.76
CA MET A 1 0.68 6.23 -6.02
C MET A 1 -0.36 6.17 -4.92
N LEU A 2 -0.95 5.01 -4.67
CA LEU A 2 -1.92 4.80 -3.60
C LEU A 2 -1.30 4.05 -2.41
N ILE A 3 -1.60 4.46 -1.19
CA ILE A 3 -1.29 3.71 0.03
C ILE A 3 -2.59 3.45 0.80
N GLY A 4 -2.88 2.18 1.06
CA GLY A 4 -3.92 1.78 2.01
C GLY A 4 -3.34 0.89 3.10
N LYS A 5 -4.12 0.64 4.13
CA LYS A 5 -3.72 -0.19 5.27
C LYS A 5 -4.87 -1.00 5.84
N ASP A 6 -4.55 -1.96 6.71
CA ASP A 6 -5.55 -2.54 7.61
C ASP A 6 -5.67 -1.72 8.91
N THR A 7 -6.27 -2.29 9.94
CA THR A 7 -6.57 -1.61 11.21
C THR A 7 -5.43 -1.71 12.24
N ARG A 8 -4.27 -2.27 11.90
CA ARG A 8 -3.13 -2.40 12.84
C ARG A 8 -2.61 -1.02 13.25
N VAL A 9 -2.35 -0.85 14.55
CA VAL A 9 -1.80 0.40 15.11
C VAL A 9 -0.43 0.75 14.50
N SER A 10 0.41 -0.26 14.25
CA SER A 10 1.71 -0.08 13.58
C SER A 10 1.58 0.42 12.14
N GLY A 11 0.38 0.29 11.53
CA GLY A 11 0.10 0.78 10.19
C GLY A 11 0.26 2.29 10.06
N TYR A 12 -0.06 3.09 11.08
CA TYR A 12 0.08 4.56 11.01
C TYR A 12 1.53 5.01 10.94
N MET A 13 2.41 4.37 11.72
CA MET A 13 3.84 4.62 11.70
C MET A 13 4.43 4.27 10.32
N LEU A 14 4.09 3.08 9.80
CA LEU A 14 4.56 2.62 8.49
C LEU A 14 4.01 3.46 7.34
N GLU A 15 2.74 3.88 7.40
CA GLU A 15 2.10 4.76 6.41
C GLU A 15 2.83 6.11 6.34
N SER A 16 3.11 6.70 7.50
CA SER A 16 3.83 7.97 7.59
C SER A 16 5.26 7.85 7.05
N ALA A 17 5.97 6.78 7.40
CA ALA A 17 7.34 6.54 6.95
C ALA A 17 7.41 6.35 5.42
N LEU A 18 6.50 5.54 4.85
CA LEU A 18 6.42 5.33 3.41
C LEU A 18 6.04 6.63 2.69
N GLN A 19 5.01 7.33 3.16
CA GLN A 19 4.59 8.61 2.59
C GLN A 19 5.76 9.60 2.54
N ALA A 20 6.51 9.76 3.65
CA ALA A 20 7.65 10.66 3.72
C ALA A 20 8.74 10.27 2.70
N GLY A 21 9.11 9.00 2.62
CA GLY A 21 10.14 8.53 1.67
C GLY A 21 9.76 8.74 0.20
N PHE A 22 8.50 8.46 -0.15
CA PHE A 22 8.01 8.65 -1.52
C PHE A 22 7.89 10.13 -1.89
N ILE A 23 7.37 10.98 -1.00
CA ILE A 23 7.31 12.42 -1.23
C ILE A 23 8.72 13.00 -1.41
N ALA A 24 9.68 12.60 -0.58
CA ALA A 24 11.08 13.00 -0.72
C ALA A 24 11.70 12.57 -2.06
N SER A 25 11.19 11.50 -2.66
CA SER A 25 11.60 11.00 -3.98
C SER A 25 10.83 11.65 -5.15
N GLY A 26 9.98 12.66 -4.89
CA GLY A 26 9.18 13.34 -5.92
C GLY A 26 7.91 12.61 -6.34
N VAL A 27 7.47 11.58 -5.60
CA VAL A 27 6.26 10.81 -5.89
C VAL A 27 5.06 11.40 -5.18
N ASN A 28 3.97 11.64 -5.91
CA ASN A 28 2.69 12.03 -5.31
C ASN A 28 1.99 10.81 -4.67
N VAL A 29 1.61 10.95 -3.40
CA VAL A 29 1.04 9.90 -2.56
C VAL A 29 -0.39 10.26 -2.17
N ARG A 30 -1.34 9.34 -2.43
CA ARG A 30 -2.72 9.43 -1.94
C ARG A 30 -2.94 8.37 -0.86
N LEU A 31 -3.35 8.82 0.33
CA LEU A 31 -3.70 7.94 1.44
C LEU A 31 -5.17 7.54 1.35
N LEU A 32 -5.44 6.25 1.36
CA LEU A 32 -6.79 5.68 1.31
C LEU A 32 -7.34 5.35 2.70
N GLY A 33 -6.49 5.39 3.73
CA GLY A 33 -6.83 4.93 5.07
C GLY A 33 -7.07 3.41 5.11
N PRO A 34 -7.86 2.93 6.10
CA PRO A 34 -8.23 1.53 6.19
C PRO A 34 -9.05 1.06 4.97
N LEU A 35 -8.47 0.19 4.14
CA LEU A 35 -9.11 -0.38 2.95
C LEU A 35 -8.66 -1.83 2.74
N PRO A 36 -9.57 -2.77 2.45
CA PRO A 36 -9.18 -4.14 2.14
C PRO A 36 -8.15 -4.21 1.00
N THR A 37 -7.24 -5.19 1.06
CA THR A 37 -6.22 -5.43 0.02
C THR A 37 -6.78 -5.40 -1.42
N PRO A 38 -7.90 -6.07 -1.77
CA PRO A 38 -8.44 -6.00 -3.14
C PRO A 38 -8.96 -4.61 -3.53
N GLY A 39 -9.36 -3.78 -2.57
CA GLY A 39 -9.80 -2.39 -2.83
C GLY A 39 -8.65 -1.52 -3.31
N VAL A 40 -7.47 -1.63 -2.69
CA VAL A 40 -6.27 -0.91 -3.15
C VAL A 40 -5.84 -1.38 -4.54
N ALA A 41 -5.84 -2.70 -4.78
CA ALA A 41 -5.52 -3.25 -6.10
C ALA A 41 -6.48 -2.75 -7.19
N TYR A 42 -7.78 -2.79 -6.92
CA TYR A 42 -8.82 -2.29 -7.83
C TYR A 42 -8.64 -0.79 -8.12
N LEU A 43 -8.48 0.05 -7.09
CA LEU A 43 -8.34 1.48 -7.27
C LEU A 43 -7.03 1.86 -7.98
N THR A 44 -5.95 1.11 -7.76
CA THR A 44 -4.68 1.34 -8.48
C THR A 44 -4.90 1.24 -9.98
N LYS A 45 -5.58 0.19 -10.42
CA LYS A 45 -5.95 -0.01 -11.83
C LYS A 45 -6.94 1.04 -12.34
N SER A 46 -8.04 1.23 -11.60
CA SER A 46 -9.14 2.12 -12.02
C SER A 46 -8.73 3.58 -12.11
N LEU A 47 -7.84 4.04 -11.23
CA LEU A 47 -7.31 5.41 -11.21
C LEU A 47 -6.04 5.59 -12.03
N ARG A 48 -5.57 4.54 -12.72
CA ARG A 48 -4.34 4.52 -13.51
C ARG A 48 -3.13 5.03 -12.73
N ASP A 49 -3.03 4.62 -11.46
CA ASP A 49 -1.84 4.85 -10.65
C ASP A 49 -0.75 3.85 -11.05
N GLN A 50 0.50 4.30 -11.04
CA GLN A 50 1.64 3.44 -11.39
C GLN A 50 1.80 2.26 -10.42
N PHE A 51 1.53 2.48 -9.13
CA PHE A 51 1.67 1.47 -8.08
C PHE A 51 0.67 1.68 -6.95
N GLY A 52 0.29 0.57 -6.32
CA GLY A 52 -0.51 0.52 -5.09
C GLY A 52 0.23 -0.20 -3.96
N ILE A 53 0.15 0.32 -2.75
CA ILE A 53 0.75 -0.27 -1.56
C ILE A 53 -0.32 -0.58 -0.53
N VAL A 54 -0.23 -1.78 0.06
CA VAL A 54 -1.04 -2.18 1.21
C VAL A 54 -0.14 -2.49 2.40
N ILE A 55 -0.38 -1.81 3.52
CA ILE A 55 0.25 -2.08 4.80
C ILE A 55 -0.62 -3.06 5.58
N SER A 56 -0.24 -4.34 5.58
CA SER A 56 -0.97 -5.40 6.28
C SER A 56 -0.18 -6.71 6.30
N ALA A 57 -0.22 -7.40 7.45
CA ALA A 57 0.21 -8.80 7.56
C ALA A 57 -0.94 -9.81 7.35
N SER A 58 -2.08 -9.37 6.80
CA SER A 58 -3.24 -10.22 6.53
C SER A 58 -3.76 -10.92 7.79
N HIS A 59 -3.68 -12.25 7.84
CA HIS A 59 -4.20 -13.11 8.90
C HIS A 59 -3.21 -13.31 10.06
N ASN A 60 -2.00 -12.77 9.96
CA ASN A 60 -0.98 -12.88 11.01
C ASN A 60 -1.40 -12.18 12.30
N LEU A 61 -0.70 -12.50 13.39
CA LEU A 61 -0.91 -11.90 14.72
C LEU A 61 -0.74 -10.38 14.69
N PHE A 62 -1.42 -9.66 15.58
CA PHE A 62 -1.54 -8.19 15.53
C PHE A 62 -0.20 -7.42 15.63
N HIS A 63 0.83 -8.05 16.20
CA HIS A 63 2.18 -7.48 16.29
C HIS A 63 2.94 -7.51 14.95
N ASP A 64 2.56 -8.40 14.04
CA ASP A 64 3.14 -8.45 12.70
C ASP A 64 2.59 -7.32 11.83
N ASN A 65 3.41 -6.86 10.88
CA ASN A 65 2.95 -6.05 9.77
C ASN A 65 3.78 -6.35 8.51
N GLY A 66 3.40 -5.79 7.38
CA GLY A 66 4.09 -6.02 6.13
C GLY A 66 3.62 -5.09 5.03
N ILE A 67 4.36 -5.09 3.92
CA ILE A 67 4.11 -4.25 2.75
C ILE A 67 3.80 -5.18 1.57
N LYS A 68 2.66 -4.97 0.93
CA LYS A 68 2.29 -5.62 -0.34
C LYS A 68 2.27 -4.56 -1.43
N ILE A 69 2.92 -4.83 -2.56
CA ILE A 69 3.03 -3.90 -3.68
C ILE A 69 2.26 -4.47 -4.88
N PHE A 70 1.48 -3.62 -5.53
CA PHE A 70 0.70 -3.90 -6.72
C PHE A 70 1.18 -3.04 -7.89
N SER A 71 1.26 -3.62 -9.08
CA SER A 71 1.53 -2.90 -10.32
C SER A 71 0.32 -2.05 -10.74
N GLU A 72 0.50 -1.25 -11.80
CA GLU A 72 -0.56 -0.48 -12.44
C GLU A 72 -1.78 -1.32 -12.87
N ASP A 73 -1.57 -2.60 -13.18
CA ASP A 73 -2.65 -3.54 -13.52
C ASP A 73 -3.45 -4.04 -12.31
N GLY A 74 -3.09 -3.60 -11.09
CA GLY A 74 -3.67 -4.09 -9.84
C GLY A 74 -3.22 -5.51 -9.48
N VAL A 75 -2.16 -6.02 -10.10
CA VAL A 75 -1.61 -7.36 -9.82
C VAL A 75 -0.45 -7.23 -8.83
N LYS A 76 -0.36 -8.15 -7.87
CA LYS A 76 0.78 -8.20 -6.95
C LYS A 76 2.07 -8.37 -7.76
N ILE A 77 3.08 -7.53 -7.49
CA ILE A 77 4.36 -7.64 -8.20
C ILE A 77 4.97 -9.03 -7.99
N SER A 78 5.48 -9.60 -9.08
CA SER A 78 6.20 -10.87 -9.04
C SER A 78 7.62 -10.66 -8.53
N LYS A 79 8.31 -11.73 -8.11
CA LYS A 79 9.72 -11.65 -7.68
C LYS A 79 10.70 -11.33 -8.82
N ARG A 80 10.26 -11.37 -10.08
CA ARG A 80 11.11 -11.13 -11.24
C ARG A 80 10.89 -9.69 -11.70
N PHE A 81 11.93 -8.88 -11.51
CA PHE A 81 12.07 -7.53 -12.07
C PHE A 81 12.78 -7.63 -13.42
#